data_AF-A0A494ZHY4-F1
#
_entry.id   AF-A0A494ZHY4-F1
#
_cell.length_a   1.000
_cell.length_b   1.000
_cell.length_c   1.000
_cell.angle_alpha   90.00
_cell.angle_beta   90.00
_cell.angle_gamma   90.00
#
_symmetry.space_group_name_H-M   'P 1'
#
loop_
_entity.id
_entity.type
_entity.pdbx_description
1 polymer ?
#
loop_
_entity_poly.entity_id
_entity_poly.type
_entity_poly.pdbx_seq_one_letter_code
_entity_poly.pdbx_strand_id
1 'polypeptide(L)'
;MELSKEQNRRYILFITEAGEDVELFVNGASQGIQILPPFLYDITEAVQDGENDIRIEVATTLERERGANKGKQAPIGIYSTVKVYKVNIDDNPLHSDTA
;
A
#
# COMPACT_ATOMS: atom_id res chain seq x y z
N MET A 1 -5.65 -6.31 11.36
CA MET A 1 -6.80 -5.45 10.97
C MET A 1 -8.01 -6.34 10.70
N GLU A 2 -9.19 -5.97 11.20
CA GLU A 2 -10.45 -6.72 11.02
C GLU A 2 -11.10 -6.38 9.66
N LEU A 3 -11.35 -7.37 8.80
CA LEU A 3 -11.95 -7.20 7.46
C LEU A 3 -13.02 -8.27 7.15
N SER A 4 -13.90 -8.01 6.17
CA SER A 4 -14.87 -9.00 5.63
C SER A 4 -14.83 -9.07 4.09
N LYS A 5 -14.74 -10.27 3.50
CA LYS A 5 -14.81 -10.49 2.04
C LYS A 5 -16.27 -10.41 1.57
N GLU A 6 -16.67 -9.26 1.02
CA GLU A 6 -17.95 -9.11 0.32
C GLU A 6 -17.68 -8.92 -1.17
N GLN A 7 -18.49 -9.55 -2.04
CA GLN A 7 -18.26 -9.62 -3.50
C GLN A 7 -18.16 -8.25 -4.20
N ASN A 8 -18.62 -7.17 -3.55
CA ASN A 8 -18.68 -5.83 -4.15
C ASN A 8 -17.81 -4.79 -3.44
N ARG A 9 -16.76 -5.24 -2.76
CA ARG A 9 -15.87 -4.37 -2.01
C ARG A 9 -14.43 -4.55 -2.44
N ARG A 10 -13.72 -3.43 -2.55
CA ARG A 10 -12.27 -3.42 -2.69
C ARG A 10 -11.60 -2.85 -1.46
N TYR A 11 -10.45 -3.42 -1.12
CA TYR A 11 -9.59 -2.97 -0.04
C TYR A 11 -8.31 -2.40 -0.65
N ILE A 12 -8.08 -1.10 -0.43
CA ILE A 12 -6.91 -0.40 -0.97
C ILE A 12 -6.03 0.06 0.20
N LEU A 13 -4.80 -0.45 0.26
CA LEU A 13 -3.78 0.10 1.16
C LEU A 13 -3.08 1.27 0.47
N PHE A 14 -3.00 2.39 1.17
CA PHE A 14 -2.50 3.65 0.66
C PHE A 14 -1.44 4.23 1.59
N ILE A 15 -0.28 4.56 1.01
CA ILE A 15 0.80 5.28 1.68
C ILE A 15 1.14 6.47 0.80
N THR A 16 0.91 7.68 1.31
CA THR A 16 1.16 8.90 0.52
C THR A 16 2.65 9.12 0.32
N GLU A 17 3.42 8.94 1.38
CA GLU A 17 4.85 9.22 1.42
C GLU A 17 5.61 8.15 2.19
N ALA A 18 6.56 7.54 1.49
CA ALA A 18 7.57 6.64 2.02
C ALA A 18 8.77 6.68 1.06
N GLY A 19 9.94 6.28 1.54
CA GLY A 19 11.13 6.27 0.71
C GLY A 19 12.17 5.23 1.14
N GLU A 20 12.86 4.56 0.22
CA GLU A 20 12.84 4.85 -1.23
C GLU A 20 11.92 3.90 -2.01
N ASP A 21 12.04 2.59 -1.82
CA ASP A 21 11.12 1.61 -2.42
C ASP A 21 10.27 0.92 -1.34
N VAL A 22 9.02 0.57 -1.66
CA VAL A 22 8.08 -0.06 -0.74
C VAL A 22 7.63 -1.42 -1.29
N GLU A 23 7.79 -2.47 -0.51
CA GLU A 23 7.14 -3.77 -0.75
C GLU A 23 6.11 -4.05 0.34
N LEU A 24 4.90 -4.42 -0.09
CA LEU A 24 3.81 -4.77 0.80
C LEU A 24 3.61 -6.28 0.84
N PHE A 25 3.42 -6.82 2.04
CA PHE A 25 2.98 -8.19 2.26
C PHE A 25 1.67 -8.20 3.06
N VAL A 26 0.74 -9.04 2.65
CA VAL A 26 -0.53 -9.28 3.34
C VAL A 26 -0.63 -10.77 3.61
N ASN A 27 -0.75 -11.15 4.89
CA ASN A 27 -0.77 -12.56 5.31
C ASN A 27 0.40 -13.38 4.74
N GLY A 28 1.60 -12.77 4.70
CA GLY A 28 2.82 -13.37 4.15
C GLY A 28 2.94 -13.36 2.62
N ALA A 29 1.89 -13.01 1.87
CA ALA A 29 1.92 -12.93 0.41
C ALA A 29 2.34 -11.53 -0.06
N SER A 30 3.39 -11.44 -0.90
CA SER A 30 3.81 -10.18 -1.51
C SER A 30 2.74 -9.64 -2.45
N GLN A 31 2.50 -8.33 -2.36
CA GLN A 31 1.63 -7.54 -3.23
C GLN A 31 2.44 -6.74 -4.28
N GLY A 32 3.74 -7.04 -4.38
CA GLY A 32 4.69 -6.39 -5.27
C GLY A 32 5.40 -5.19 -4.66
N ILE A 33 6.50 -4.80 -5.31
CA ILE A 33 7.29 -3.61 -4.98
C ILE A 33 6.82 -2.41 -5.81
N GLN A 34 6.82 -1.23 -5.20
CA GLN A 34 6.59 0.05 -5.84
C GLN A 34 7.72 1.01 -5.47
N ILE A 35 8.17 1.81 -6.44
CA ILE A 35 9.39 2.63 -6.35
C ILE A 35 9.05 4.11 -6.11
N LEU A 36 7.88 4.58 -6.56
CA LEU A 36 7.51 5.99 -6.49
C LEU A 36 6.17 6.18 -5.79
N PRO A 37 6.06 7.19 -4.90
CA PRO A 37 4.80 7.55 -4.29
C PRO A 37 3.82 8.17 -5.32
N PRO A 38 2.50 8.15 -5.03
CA PRO A 38 1.90 7.50 -3.87
C PRO A 38 1.81 5.98 -4.07
N PHE A 39 1.93 5.24 -2.97
CA PHE A 39 1.90 3.78 -3.00
C PHE A 39 0.46 3.28 -2.80
N LEU A 40 -0.11 2.66 -3.83
CA LEU A 40 -1.46 2.09 -3.82
C LEU A 40 -1.40 0.59 -4.09
N TYR A 41 -1.93 -0.20 -3.16
CA TYR A 41 -2.05 -1.64 -3.31
C TYR A 41 -3.51 -2.05 -3.23
N ASP A 42 -4.00 -2.74 -4.26
CA ASP A 42 -5.25 -3.47 -4.17
C ASP A 42 -4.98 -4.78 -3.44
N ILE A 43 -5.44 -4.87 -2.20
CA ILE A 43 -5.24 -6.03 -1.32
C ILE A 43 -6.49 -6.90 -1.21
N THR A 44 -7.50 -6.65 -2.05
CA THR A 44 -8.84 -7.28 -1.95
C THR A 44 -8.78 -8.80 -1.92
N GLU A 45 -7.92 -9.40 -2.73
CA GLU A 45 -7.80 -10.85 -2.81
C GLU A 45 -6.96 -11.47 -1.69
N ALA A 46 -6.02 -10.69 -1.14
CA ALA A 46 -5.04 -11.15 -0.15
C ALA A 46 -5.56 -11.11 1.30
N VAL A 47 -6.60 -10.33 1.56
CA VAL A 47 -7.21 -10.22 2.88
C VAL A 47 -8.15 -11.39 3.18
N GLN A 48 -8.26 -11.75 4.46
CA GLN A 48 -9.16 -12.76 4.99
C GLN A 48 -10.11 -12.14 6.02
N ASP A 49 -11.19 -12.87 6.33
CA ASP A 49 -12.09 -12.49 7.41
C ASP A 49 -11.36 -12.54 8.76
N GLY A 50 -11.63 -11.57 9.64
CA GLY A 50 -10.92 -11.47 10.92
C GLY A 50 -9.60 -10.73 10.82
N GLU A 51 -8.62 -11.19 11.59
CA GLU A 51 -7.30 -10.57 11.66
C GLU A 51 -6.45 -10.87 10.42
N ASN A 52 -5.82 -9.80 9.92
CA ASN A 52 -4.84 -9.82 8.84
C ASN A 52 -3.50 -9.27 9.32
N ASP A 53 -2.41 -9.97 8.96
CA ASP A 53 -1.03 -9.51 9.14
C ASP A 53 -0.61 -8.63 7.97
N ILE A 54 -0.02 -7.48 8.30
CA ILE A 54 0.45 -6.49 7.32
C ILE A 54 1.91 -6.22 7.62
N ARG A 55 2.78 -6.52 6.66
CA ARG A 55 4.20 -6.19 6.71
C ARG A 55 4.54 -5.27 5.56
N ILE A 56 5.16 -4.15 5.89
CA ILE A 56 5.65 -3.18 4.91
C ILE A 56 7.17 -3.12 5.06
N GLU A 57 7.86 -3.43 3.98
CA GLU A 57 9.31 -3.35 3.91
C GLU A 57 9.68 -2.13 3.06
N VAL A 58 10.60 -1.32 3.59
CA VAL A 58 11.09 -0.12 2.91
C VAL A 58 12.58 -0.27 2.68
N ALA A 59 13.00 -0.24 1.41
CA ALA A 59 14.40 -0.34 1.04
C ALA A 59 15.00 1.06 0.86
N THR A 60 16.19 1.26 1.41
CA THR A 60 16.99 2.48 1.22
C THR A 60 18.13 2.23 0.22
N THR A 61 18.63 3.28 -0.40
CA THR A 61 19.73 3.21 -1.38
C THR A 61 21.11 2.95 -0.77
N LEU A 62 22.00 2.37 -1.58
CA LEU A 62 23.42 2.21 -1.28
C LEU A 62 24.16 3.56 -1.15
N GLU A 63 23.70 4.60 -1.84
CA GLU A 63 24.22 5.97 -1.71
C GLU A 63 24.18 6.42 -0.24
N ARG A 64 23.05 6.15 0.42
CA ARG A 64 22.86 6.46 1.84
C ARG A 64 23.77 5.63 2.74
N GLU A 65 23.86 4.32 2.51
CA GLU A 65 24.74 3.42 3.28
C GLU A 65 26.19 3.89 3.24
N ARG A 66 26.67 4.27 2.06
CA ARG A 66 28.04 4.80 1.86
C ARG A 66 28.24 6.22 2.40
N GLY A 67 27.17 6.85 2.91
CA GLY A 67 27.21 8.21 3.43
C GLY A 67 27.55 9.26 2.35
N ALA A 68 27.25 8.99 1.09
CA ALA A 68 27.38 9.97 0.03
C ALA A 68 26.26 11.02 0.13
N ASN A 69 26.53 12.24 -0.33
CA ASN A 69 25.54 13.32 -0.44
C ASN A 69 24.69 13.59 0.82
N LYS A 70 25.25 13.49 2.03
CA LYS A 70 24.53 13.59 3.33
C LYS A 70 23.61 14.80 3.52
N GLY A 71 23.74 15.87 2.72
CA GLY A 71 22.85 17.03 2.72
C GLY A 71 21.78 17.06 1.62
N LYS A 72 21.75 16.05 0.74
CA LYS A 72 20.84 15.94 -0.42
C LYS A 72 20.04 14.63 -0.44
N GLN A 73 20.19 13.77 0.56
CA GLN A 73 19.46 12.52 0.65
C GLN A 73 17.96 12.80 0.89
N ALA A 74 17.09 12.11 0.15
CA ALA A 74 15.65 12.17 0.34
C ALA A 74 15.23 11.53 1.68
N PRO A 75 14.04 11.85 2.24
CA PRO A 75 13.51 11.16 3.43
C PRO A 75 13.43 9.64 3.26
N ILE A 76 13.52 8.88 4.37
CA ILE A 76 13.47 7.40 4.36
C ILE A 76 12.48 6.84 5.35
N GLY A 77 12.10 5.59 5.11
CA GLY A 77 11.10 4.87 5.88
C GLY A 77 9.70 5.30 5.52
N ILE A 78 8.75 4.98 6.39
CA ILE A 78 7.35 5.41 6.27
C ILE A 78 7.19 6.69 7.09
N TYR A 79 6.95 7.82 6.43
CA TYR A 79 6.84 9.14 7.09
C TYR A 79 5.50 9.83 6.82
N SER A 80 4.49 9.04 6.43
CA SER A 80 3.09 9.43 6.35
C SER A 80 2.19 8.39 7.02
N THR A 81 0.90 8.70 7.14
CA THR A 81 -0.09 7.75 7.64
C THR A 81 -0.35 6.66 6.61
N VAL A 82 -0.24 5.40 7.03
CA VAL A 82 -0.75 4.25 6.28
C VAL A 82 -2.27 4.18 6.47
N LYS A 83 -3.02 4.14 5.37
CA LYS A 83 -4.48 4.05 5.39
C LYS A 83 -4.94 2.83 4.63
N VAL A 84 -6.06 2.26 5.06
CA VAL A 84 -6.79 1.26 4.30
C VAL A 84 -8.15 1.83 3.98
N TYR A 85 -8.48 1.89 2.70
CA TYR A 85 -9.79 2.28 2.21
C TYR A 85 -10.60 1.05 1.87
N LYS A 86 -11.85 1.07 2.29
CA LYS A 86 -12.86 0.12 1.89
C LYS A 86 -13.77 0.83 0.89
N VAL A 87 -13.74 0.39 -0.36
CA VAL A 87 -14.44 1.03 -1.47
C VAL A 87 -15.56 0.10 -1.93
N ASN A 88 -16.81 0.57 -1.94
CA ASN A 88 -17.88 -0.16 -2.60
C ASN A 88 -17.80 0.11 -4.10
N ILE A 89 -17.90 -0.94 -4.91
CA ILE A 89 -17.82 -0.81 -6.38
C ILE A 89 -19.06 -0.09 -6.92
N ASP A 90 -20.21 -0.21 -6.24
CA ASP A 90 -21.47 0.44 -6.60
C ASP A 90 -21.46 1.97 -6.43
N ASP A 91 -20.51 2.50 -5.66
CA ASP A 91 -20.36 3.96 -5.47
C ASP A 91 -19.64 4.61 -6.67
N ASN A 92 -19.35 3.87 -7.75
CA ASN A 92 -18.81 4.40 -8.99
C ASN A 92 -19.93 4.98 -9.88
N PRO A 93 -20.06 6.31 -10.01
CA PRO A 93 -21.10 6.93 -10.83
C PRO A 93 -20.96 6.63 -12.33
N LEU A 94 -19.90 5.95 -12.76
CA LEU A 94 -19.70 5.54 -14.16
C LEU A 94 -20.33 4.18 -14.52
N HIS A 95 -20.92 3.46 -13.56
CA HIS A 95 -21.65 2.21 -13.81
C HIS A 95 -23.18 2.32 -13.67
N SER A 96 -23.72 3.53 -13.48
CA SER A 96 -25.16 3.70 -13.27
C SER A 96 -26.02 3.62 -14.53
N ASP A 97 -25.46 3.52 -15.74
CA ASP A 97 -26.24 3.43 -16.97
C ASP A 97 -25.67 2.41 -17.95
N THR A 98 -26.02 1.13 -17.77
CA THR A 98 -26.29 0.25 -18.92
C THR A 98 -27.33 -0.78 -18.51
N ALA A 99 -28.60 -0.38 -18.65
CA ALA A 99 -29.74 -1.29 -18.71
C ALA A 99 -29.80 -1.99 -20.07
#